data_AF-A0AAU9JMK5-F1
#
_entry.id   AF-A0AAU9JMK5-F1
#
_cell.length_a   1.000
_cell.length_b   1.000
_cell.length_c   1.000
_cell.angle_alpha   90.00
_cell.angle_beta   90.00
_cell.angle_gamma   90.00
#
_symmetry.space_group_name_H-M   'P 1'
#
loop_
_entity.id
_entity.type
_entity.pdbx_description
1 polymer ?
#
loop_
_entity_poly.entity_id
_entity_poly.type
_entity_poly.pdbx_seq_one_letter_code
_entity_poly.pdbx_strand_id
1 'polypeptide(L)'
;MVVNQDIDNAEKAVRYGVPFKLRHVASGSVLHSHYSNYSSGSYQQEVGCYESNDINDWWIVKGPSGTDLWNCSIGEPVLNNSIIRLYHVGTRKYLRSDHWHFSPTSYQQEVMCDGECDNRDDNDDWKLEIEGANPADPWLGEQKVFLIHVNTGLALRSNFGKYINSLQQEVSCHFGKDINGFWRVESMA
;
A
#
# COMPACT_ATOMS: atom_id res chain seq x y z
N MET A 1 -17.46 18.54 -24.30
CA MET A 1 -16.06 18.07 -24.12
C MET A 1 -15.73 17.80 -22.65
N VAL A 2 -16.37 18.47 -21.67
CA VAL A 2 -16.18 18.21 -20.22
C VAL A 2 -16.75 16.85 -19.76
N VAL A 3 -17.92 16.45 -20.29
CA VAL A 3 -18.63 15.21 -19.87
C VAL A 3 -17.80 13.93 -20.06
N ASN A 4 -16.97 13.86 -21.10
CA ASN A 4 -16.17 12.66 -21.37
C ASN A 4 -15.00 12.53 -20.40
N GLN A 5 -14.43 13.65 -19.96
CA GLN A 5 -13.26 13.64 -19.07
C GLN A 5 -13.65 13.22 -17.65
N ASP A 6 -14.83 13.63 -17.18
CA ASP A 6 -15.35 13.23 -15.87
C ASP A 6 -15.72 11.74 -15.83
N ILE A 7 -16.26 11.19 -16.94
CA ILE A 7 -16.56 9.76 -17.08
C ILE A 7 -15.27 8.94 -17.12
N ASP A 8 -14.29 9.34 -17.92
CA ASP A 8 -12.99 8.66 -18.02
C ASP A 8 -12.24 8.66 -16.67
N ASN A 9 -12.31 9.77 -15.93
CA ASN A 9 -11.72 9.86 -14.59
C ASN A 9 -12.45 8.97 -13.57
N ALA A 10 -13.77 8.86 -13.67
CA ALA A 10 -14.55 7.99 -12.81
C ALA A 10 -14.20 6.50 -13.03
N GLU A 11 -13.97 6.07 -14.27
CA GLU A 11 -13.56 4.69 -14.57
C GLU A 11 -12.12 4.39 -14.12
N LYS A 12 -11.24 5.39 -14.09
CA LYS A 12 -9.83 5.25 -13.70
C LYS A 12 -9.55 5.47 -12.22
N ALA A 13 -10.56 5.82 -11.43
CA ALA A 13 -10.41 6.11 -10.01
C ALA A 13 -10.25 4.83 -9.19
N VAL A 14 -9.24 4.81 -8.30
CA VAL A 14 -9.16 3.81 -7.23
C VAL A 14 -10.32 4.01 -6.27
N ARG A 15 -11.00 2.92 -5.93
CA ARG A 15 -12.22 2.96 -5.13
C ARG A 15 -12.12 2.06 -3.90
N TYR A 16 -12.74 2.47 -2.82
CA TYR A 16 -12.83 1.66 -1.60
C TYR A 16 -13.51 0.32 -1.90
N GLY A 17 -12.95 -0.77 -1.40
CA GLY A 17 -13.50 -2.11 -1.59
C GLY A 17 -13.22 -2.77 -2.96
N VAL A 18 -12.68 -2.03 -3.93
CA VAL A 18 -12.35 -2.57 -5.26
C VAL A 18 -10.90 -3.09 -5.26
N PRO A 19 -10.66 -4.35 -5.68
CA PRO A 19 -9.30 -4.88 -5.76
C PRO A 19 -8.44 -4.17 -6.80
N PHE A 20 -7.18 -3.94 -6.46
CA PHE A 20 -6.18 -3.36 -7.35
C PHE A 20 -4.78 -3.94 -7.06
N LYS A 21 -3.87 -3.73 -8.01
CA LYS A 21 -2.44 -4.05 -7.89
C LYS A 21 -1.64 -2.77 -7.81
N LEU A 22 -0.66 -2.71 -6.92
CA LEU A 22 0.19 -1.53 -6.71
C LEU A 22 1.62 -1.81 -7.18
N ARG A 23 2.11 -1.06 -8.17
CA ARG A 23 3.46 -1.20 -8.70
C ARG A 23 4.40 -0.18 -8.08
N HIS A 24 5.56 -0.64 -7.65
CA HIS A 24 6.68 0.21 -7.29
C HIS A 24 7.28 0.83 -8.56
N VAL A 25 7.30 2.17 -8.65
CA VAL A 25 7.65 2.87 -9.89
C VAL A 25 9.10 2.64 -10.32
N ALA A 26 10.04 2.62 -9.36
CA ALA A 26 11.46 2.57 -9.69
C ALA A 26 11.93 1.18 -10.15
N SER A 27 11.48 0.10 -9.49
CA SER A 27 11.85 -1.26 -9.90
C SER A 27 10.90 -1.85 -10.94
N GLY A 28 9.67 -1.34 -11.02
CA GLY A 28 8.65 -1.95 -11.84
C GLY A 28 8.17 -3.29 -11.31
N SER A 29 8.38 -3.63 -10.04
CA SER A 29 7.81 -4.83 -9.40
C SER A 29 6.48 -4.49 -8.70
N VAL A 30 5.64 -5.49 -8.38
CA VAL A 30 4.31 -5.28 -7.77
C VAL A 30 4.34 -5.63 -6.28
N LEU A 31 3.64 -4.86 -5.45
CA LEU A 31 3.47 -5.13 -4.02
C LEU A 31 2.79 -6.49 -3.82
N HIS A 32 3.42 -7.34 -3.01
CA HIS A 32 3.10 -8.75 -2.90
C HIS A 32 3.15 -9.21 -1.44
N SER A 33 2.28 -10.14 -1.06
CA SER A 33 2.34 -10.82 0.24
C SER A 33 1.81 -12.25 0.16
N HIS A 34 2.29 -13.14 1.03
CA HIS A 34 1.94 -14.55 0.98
C HIS A 34 2.04 -15.16 2.38
N TYR A 35 1.59 -16.41 2.58
CA TYR A 35 1.48 -17.01 3.91
C TYR A 35 2.81 -17.27 4.66
N SER A 36 3.97 -17.00 4.04
CA SER A 36 5.25 -17.11 4.74
C SER A 36 5.46 -15.92 5.68
N ASN A 37 6.16 -16.18 6.77
CA ASN A 37 6.58 -15.17 7.73
C ASN A 37 8.08 -14.90 7.61
N TYR A 38 8.50 -13.70 7.98
CA TYR A 38 9.92 -13.37 8.08
C TYR A 38 10.65 -14.32 9.03
N SER A 39 11.88 -14.69 8.69
CA SER A 39 12.77 -15.50 9.55
C SER A 39 13.50 -14.69 10.63
N SER A 40 13.27 -13.38 10.68
CA SER A 40 13.83 -12.41 11.62
C SER A 40 12.87 -11.23 11.78
N GLY A 41 13.24 -10.21 12.56
CA GLY A 41 12.37 -9.04 12.74
C GLY A 41 11.15 -9.38 13.58
N SER A 42 9.95 -9.04 13.11
CA SER A 42 8.69 -9.33 13.81
C SER A 42 8.25 -10.79 13.77
N TYR A 43 8.82 -11.59 12.87
CA TYR A 43 8.31 -12.93 12.53
C TYR A 43 6.85 -12.94 12.05
N GLN A 44 6.32 -11.80 11.62
CA GLN A 44 5.01 -11.69 10.98
C GLN A 44 5.11 -11.92 9.47
N GLN A 45 3.96 -11.84 8.79
CA GLN A 45 3.82 -12.21 7.39
C GLN A 45 4.65 -11.30 6.48
N GLU A 46 5.37 -11.90 5.54
CA GLU A 46 6.27 -11.18 4.63
C GLU A 46 5.49 -10.27 3.68
N VAL A 47 6.07 -9.09 3.41
CA VAL A 47 5.61 -8.17 2.36
C VAL A 47 6.81 -7.77 1.53
N GLY A 48 6.76 -8.05 0.24
CA GLY A 48 7.83 -7.72 -0.70
C GLY A 48 7.28 -7.11 -1.98
N CYS A 49 8.17 -6.85 -2.93
CA CYS A 49 7.80 -6.65 -4.31
C CYS A 49 8.24 -7.86 -5.15
N TYR A 50 7.38 -8.31 -6.05
CA TYR A 50 7.63 -9.47 -6.89
C TYR A 50 7.39 -9.14 -8.37
N GLU A 51 8.21 -9.71 -9.24
CA GLU A 51 8.08 -9.60 -10.70
C GLU A 51 7.17 -10.71 -11.26
N SER A 52 5.97 -10.86 -10.67
CA SER A 52 4.93 -11.74 -11.19
C SER A 52 3.61 -10.98 -11.32
N ASN A 53 2.63 -11.66 -11.91
CA ASN A 53 1.25 -11.22 -11.95
C ASN A 53 0.38 -12.37 -11.43
N ASP A 54 0.41 -12.59 -10.13
CA ASP A 54 -0.32 -13.70 -9.49
C ASP A 54 -1.42 -13.21 -8.53
N ILE A 55 -2.09 -14.14 -7.87
CA ILE A 55 -3.25 -13.84 -7.02
C ILE A 55 -2.89 -13.11 -5.71
N ASN A 56 -1.62 -13.14 -5.32
CA ASN A 56 -1.09 -12.56 -4.09
C ASN A 56 -0.62 -11.10 -4.25
N ASP A 57 -0.88 -10.48 -5.41
CA ASP A 57 -0.60 -9.06 -5.62
C ASP A 57 -1.86 -8.19 -5.46
N TRP A 58 -3.00 -8.79 -5.13
CA TRP A 58 -4.27 -8.10 -5.02
C TRP A 58 -4.46 -7.49 -3.64
N TRP A 59 -4.73 -6.19 -3.63
CA TRP A 59 -4.99 -5.39 -2.44
C TRP A 59 -6.34 -4.68 -2.57
N ILE A 60 -6.95 -4.34 -1.44
CA ILE A 60 -8.18 -3.54 -1.36
C ILE A 60 -7.92 -2.35 -0.45
N VAL A 61 -8.36 -1.17 -0.87
CA VAL A 61 -8.38 0.01 0.01
C VAL A 61 -9.57 -0.11 0.98
N LYS A 62 -9.27 0.05 2.27
CA LYS A 62 -10.25 0.15 3.37
C LYS A 62 -10.13 1.52 4.06
N GLY A 63 -11.18 1.95 4.74
CA GLY A 63 -11.15 3.14 5.59
C GLY A 63 -10.20 2.98 6.78
N PRO A 64 -9.90 4.05 7.53
CA PRO A 64 -8.90 4.05 8.60
C PRO A 64 -9.27 3.13 9.78
N SER A 65 -8.31 2.83 10.64
CA SER A 65 -8.52 2.09 11.89
C SER A 65 -9.59 2.76 12.78
N GLY A 66 -10.31 1.96 13.57
CA GLY A 66 -11.40 2.47 14.41
C GLY A 66 -12.68 2.88 13.66
N THR A 67 -12.69 2.79 12.33
CA THR A 67 -13.92 2.92 11.54
C THR A 67 -14.51 1.55 11.25
N ASP A 68 -15.83 1.44 11.32
CA ASP A 68 -16.52 0.23 10.89
C ASP A 68 -16.13 -0.08 9.44
N LEU A 69 -16.02 -1.37 9.09
CA LEU A 69 -15.66 -1.84 7.76
C LEU A 69 -16.52 -1.25 6.62
N TRP A 70 -17.64 -0.59 6.96
CA TRP A 70 -18.64 0.05 6.11
C TRP A 70 -18.64 1.59 6.10
N ASN A 71 -17.80 2.27 6.89
CA ASN A 71 -17.82 3.74 6.98
C ASN A 71 -17.20 4.46 5.77
N CYS A 72 -16.53 3.74 4.88
CA CYS A 72 -16.29 4.19 3.52
C CYS A 72 -17.30 3.46 2.61
N SER A 73 -18.17 4.21 1.95
CA SER A 73 -19.09 3.63 0.97
C SER A 73 -18.28 2.90 -0.10
N ILE A 74 -18.40 1.57 -0.13
CA ILE A 74 -17.76 0.72 -1.14
C ILE A 74 -18.10 1.30 -2.52
N GLY A 75 -17.08 1.43 -3.36
CA GLY A 75 -17.22 2.04 -4.68
C GLY A 75 -16.98 3.54 -4.72
N GLU A 76 -16.88 4.27 -3.59
CA GLU A 76 -16.49 5.68 -3.62
C GLU A 76 -15.01 5.85 -3.99
N PRO A 77 -14.65 6.92 -4.71
CA PRO A 77 -13.26 7.21 -5.06
C PRO A 77 -12.44 7.50 -3.80
N VAL A 78 -11.20 6.99 -3.77
CA VAL A 78 -10.22 7.32 -2.73
C VAL A 78 -9.63 8.68 -3.07
N LEU A 79 -9.63 9.60 -2.10
CA LEU A 79 -9.20 10.98 -2.33
C LEU A 79 -7.80 11.25 -1.78
N ASN A 80 -7.10 12.22 -2.36
CA ASN A 80 -5.81 12.69 -1.86
C ASN A 80 -5.89 13.12 -0.38
N ASN A 81 -4.84 12.81 0.39
CA ASN A 81 -4.74 12.98 1.84
C ASN A 81 -5.70 12.12 2.68
N SER A 82 -6.43 11.17 2.09
CA SER A 82 -7.20 10.19 2.87
C SER A 82 -6.27 9.32 3.71
N ILE A 83 -6.70 8.99 4.93
CA ILE A 83 -6.11 7.91 5.71
C ILE A 83 -6.81 6.62 5.30
N ILE A 84 -6.01 5.64 4.87
CA ILE A 84 -6.49 4.38 4.32
C ILE A 84 -5.73 3.22 4.95
N ARG A 85 -6.31 2.02 4.85
CA ARG A 85 -5.60 0.77 5.10
C ARG A 85 -5.55 -0.05 3.83
N LEU A 86 -4.45 -0.77 3.61
CA LEU A 86 -4.33 -1.71 2.49
C LEU A 86 -4.57 -3.14 2.98
N TYR A 87 -5.59 -3.78 2.43
CA TYR A 87 -6.00 -5.13 2.81
C TYR A 87 -5.60 -6.15 1.74
N HIS A 88 -4.73 -7.09 2.10
CA HIS A 88 -4.27 -8.13 1.21
C HIS A 88 -5.37 -9.17 0.97
N VAL A 89 -5.78 -9.36 -0.29
CA VAL A 89 -6.93 -10.20 -0.66
C VAL A 89 -6.68 -11.67 -0.35
N GLY A 90 -5.49 -12.18 -0.67
CA GLY A 90 -5.17 -13.61 -0.54
C GLY A 90 -5.14 -14.09 0.91
N THR A 91 -4.47 -13.33 1.79
CA THR A 91 -4.27 -13.75 3.19
C THR A 91 -5.19 -13.07 4.18
N ARG A 92 -6.01 -12.11 3.74
CA ARG A 92 -7.00 -11.42 4.58
C ARG A 92 -6.38 -10.63 5.75
N LYS A 93 -5.22 -10.03 5.50
CA LYS A 93 -4.45 -9.25 6.47
C LYS A 93 -4.22 -7.82 5.98
N TYR A 94 -3.91 -6.91 6.89
CA TYR A 94 -3.62 -5.52 6.58
C TYR A 94 -2.12 -5.31 6.42
N LEU A 95 -1.74 -4.40 5.53
CA LEU A 95 -0.39 -3.86 5.45
C LEU A 95 -0.12 -3.04 6.71
N ARG A 96 0.90 -3.44 7.45
CA ARG A 96 1.23 -2.91 8.77
C ARG A 96 2.71 -2.58 8.86
N SER A 97 3.02 -1.60 9.70
CA SER A 97 4.38 -1.31 10.12
C SER A 97 4.38 -0.82 11.56
N ASP A 98 5.48 -0.97 12.28
CA ASP A 98 5.63 -0.39 13.61
C ASP A 98 7.08 0.02 13.85
N HIS A 99 7.31 0.85 14.87
CA HIS A 99 8.63 1.41 15.14
C HIS A 99 9.58 0.45 15.90
N TRP A 100 9.15 -0.78 16.20
CA TRP A 100 9.89 -1.75 17.01
C TRP A 100 10.63 -2.78 16.16
N HIS A 101 10.16 -3.02 14.93
CA HIS A 101 10.71 -4.04 14.05
C HIS A 101 11.50 -3.45 12.87
N PHE A 102 12.60 -4.13 12.54
CA PHE A 102 13.51 -3.73 11.47
C PHE A 102 13.53 -4.78 10.37
N SER A 103 13.41 -4.30 9.14
CA SER A 103 13.50 -5.08 7.92
C SER A 103 14.82 -5.84 7.80
N PRO A 104 14.81 -7.06 7.22
CA PRO A 104 15.92 -8.00 7.31
C PRO A 104 17.20 -7.56 6.58
N THR A 105 17.11 -6.75 5.52
CA THR A 105 18.26 -6.45 4.66
C THR A 105 18.67 -4.99 4.58
N SER A 106 17.74 -4.05 4.79
CA SER A 106 18.07 -2.63 4.90
C SER A 106 18.16 -2.12 6.34
N TYR A 107 17.65 -2.89 7.32
CA TYR A 107 17.50 -2.44 8.71
C TYR A 107 16.67 -1.15 8.86
N GLN A 108 15.83 -0.86 7.86
CA GLN A 108 14.80 0.17 7.93
C GLN A 108 13.57 -0.38 8.67
N GLN A 109 12.56 0.46 8.92
CA GLN A 109 11.36 0.02 9.61
C GLN A 109 10.66 -1.09 8.81
N GLU A 110 10.35 -2.20 9.46
CA GLU A 110 9.78 -3.39 8.81
C GLU A 110 8.35 -3.12 8.34
N VAL A 111 8.00 -3.71 7.18
CA VAL A 111 6.63 -3.75 6.68
C VAL A 111 6.20 -5.20 6.59
N MET A 112 5.04 -5.49 7.17
CA MET A 112 4.51 -6.83 7.28
C MET A 112 3.00 -6.85 7.05
N CYS A 113 2.42 -8.05 7.02
CA CYS A 113 0.98 -8.23 7.05
C CYS A 113 0.50 -8.81 8.39
N ASP A 114 -0.48 -8.16 9.01
CA ASP A 114 -1.11 -8.63 10.25
C ASP A 114 -2.65 -8.64 10.16
N GLY A 115 -3.26 -9.60 10.85
CA GLY A 115 -4.68 -9.92 10.79
C GLY A 115 -5.47 -9.50 12.02
N GLU A 116 -4.82 -8.99 13.07
CA GLU A 116 -5.50 -8.45 14.26
C GLU A 116 -6.07 -7.06 13.97
N CYS A 117 -7.15 -7.02 13.20
CA CYS A 117 -7.77 -5.77 12.77
C CYS A 117 -9.20 -5.64 13.28
N ASP A 118 -9.27 -5.42 14.58
CA ASP A 118 -10.37 -4.73 15.23
C ASP A 118 -9.82 -3.90 16.40
N ASN A 119 -9.49 -2.64 16.08
CA ASN A 119 -9.51 -1.48 16.97
C ASN A 119 -8.41 -1.29 18.03
N ARG A 120 -7.19 -1.82 17.87
CA ARG A 120 -6.14 -1.65 18.90
C ARG A 120 -5.17 -0.49 18.68
N ASP A 121 -4.79 -0.18 17.43
CA ASP A 121 -3.88 0.93 17.11
C ASP A 121 -4.01 1.44 15.65
N ASP A 122 -3.18 2.42 15.30
CA ASP A 122 -3.09 3.10 14.00
C ASP A 122 -1.86 2.64 13.16
N ASN A 123 -1.26 1.49 13.50
CA ASN A 123 -0.09 0.93 12.79
C ASN A 123 -0.43 0.34 11.41
N ASP A 124 -1.72 0.23 11.10
CA ASP A 124 -2.23 -0.21 9.80
C ASP A 124 -2.61 1.00 8.92
N ASP A 125 -2.58 2.22 9.46
CA ASP A 125 -3.05 3.43 8.80
C ASP A 125 -1.95 4.08 7.95
N TRP A 126 -2.30 4.34 6.69
CA TRP A 126 -1.46 4.96 5.69
C TRP A 126 -2.14 6.20 5.15
N LYS A 127 -1.45 7.33 5.19
CA LYS A 127 -1.89 8.54 4.52
C LYS A 127 -1.49 8.47 3.04
N LEU A 128 -2.48 8.56 2.16
CA LEU A 128 -2.29 8.65 0.72
C LEU A 128 -1.87 10.07 0.34
N GLU A 129 -0.77 10.21 -0.37
CA GLU A 129 -0.35 11.49 -0.96
C GLU A 129 -0.04 11.35 -2.44
N ILE A 130 -0.82 12.05 -3.26
CA ILE A 130 -0.75 11.97 -4.72
C ILE A 130 0.17 13.08 -5.25
N GLU A 131 1.14 12.70 -6.10
CA GLU A 131 2.09 13.63 -6.72
C GLU A 131 1.33 14.68 -7.56
N GLY A 132 1.44 15.95 -7.17
CA GLY A 132 0.88 17.09 -7.91
C GLY A 132 -0.64 17.29 -7.77
N ALA A 133 -1.33 16.55 -6.91
CA ALA A 133 -2.77 16.70 -6.71
C ALA A 133 -3.12 17.64 -5.55
N ASN A 134 -4.28 18.29 -5.63
CA ASN A 134 -4.84 19.09 -4.55
C ASN A 134 -5.49 18.19 -3.48
N PRO A 135 -5.75 18.71 -2.27
CA PRO A 135 -6.56 17.99 -1.29
C PRO A 135 -7.93 17.64 -1.88
N ALA A 136 -8.42 16.43 -1.58
CA ALA A 136 -9.69 15.89 -2.07
C ALA A 136 -9.76 15.56 -3.57
N ASP A 137 -8.68 15.72 -4.36
CA ASP A 137 -8.63 15.20 -5.73
C ASP A 137 -8.69 13.66 -5.72
N PRO A 138 -9.40 13.01 -6.65
CA PRO A 138 -9.50 11.56 -6.70
C PRO A 138 -8.16 10.92 -7.10
N TRP A 139 -7.88 9.74 -6.55
CA TRP A 139 -6.74 8.92 -6.93
C TRP A 139 -7.00 8.18 -8.23
N LEU A 140 -6.37 8.66 -9.30
CA LEU A 140 -6.41 8.04 -10.61
C LEU A 140 -5.21 7.08 -10.77
N GLY A 141 -5.44 5.94 -11.41
CA GLY A 141 -4.45 4.85 -11.44
C GLY A 141 -3.08 5.20 -12.02
N GLU A 142 -3.01 6.14 -12.96
CA GLU A 142 -1.76 6.58 -13.61
C GLU A 142 -0.90 7.53 -12.75
N GLN A 143 -1.47 8.08 -11.68
CA GLN A 143 -0.77 9.01 -10.81
C GLN A 143 0.23 8.29 -9.90
N LYS A 144 1.37 8.94 -9.67
CA LYS A 144 2.32 8.48 -8.66
C LYS A 144 1.85 8.91 -7.28
N VAL A 145 2.01 8.02 -6.32
CA VAL A 145 1.59 8.25 -4.94
C VAL A 145 2.69 7.86 -3.97
N PHE A 146 2.68 8.50 -2.82
CA PHE A 146 3.34 8.04 -1.60
C PHE A 146 2.28 7.48 -0.65
N LEU A 147 2.67 6.43 0.07
CA LEU A 147 1.92 5.91 1.21
C LEU A 147 2.76 6.21 2.46
N ILE A 148 2.25 7.10 3.30
CA ILE A 148 2.95 7.55 4.50
C ILE A 148 2.34 6.86 5.71
N HIS A 149 3.13 6.07 6.42
CA HIS A 149 2.68 5.39 7.63
C HIS A 149 2.31 6.44 8.69
N VAL A 150 1.05 6.43 9.16
CA VAL A 150 0.50 7.52 9.99
C VAL A 150 1.25 7.64 11.31
N ASN A 151 1.45 6.52 12.02
CA ASN A 151 2.04 6.54 13.36
C ASN A 151 3.51 7.03 13.36
N THR A 152 4.27 6.73 12.29
CA THR A 152 5.73 7.03 12.24
C THR A 152 6.14 8.12 11.26
N GLY A 153 5.23 8.55 10.37
CA GLY A 153 5.51 9.52 9.32
C GLY A 153 6.48 9.03 8.23
N LEU A 154 6.82 7.74 8.21
CA LEU A 154 7.74 7.16 7.24
C LEU A 154 7.04 6.76 5.95
N ALA A 155 7.72 6.90 4.82
CA ALA A 155 7.16 6.50 3.52
C ALA A 155 7.39 5.01 3.26
N LEU A 156 6.37 4.32 2.76
CA LEU A 156 6.47 2.98 2.19
C LEU A 156 7.37 3.02 0.97
N ARG A 157 8.38 2.16 0.91
CA ARG A 157 9.36 2.13 -0.17
C ARG A 157 9.86 0.73 -0.48
N SER A 158 10.52 0.59 -1.63
CA SER A 158 11.30 -0.60 -1.96
C SER A 158 12.66 -0.21 -2.55
N ASN A 159 13.75 -0.73 -2.00
CA ASN A 159 15.10 -0.32 -2.37
C ASN A 159 15.71 -1.30 -3.37
N PHE A 160 16.22 -0.82 -4.51
CA PHE A 160 16.89 -1.69 -5.48
C PHE A 160 18.08 -2.41 -4.84
N GLY A 161 18.26 -3.70 -5.13
CA GLY A 161 19.34 -4.50 -4.55
C GLY A 161 19.08 -5.02 -3.12
N LYS A 162 17.93 -4.72 -2.52
CA LYS A 162 17.50 -5.24 -1.21
C LYS A 162 16.39 -6.25 -1.41
N TYR A 163 16.58 -7.45 -0.90
CA TYR A 163 15.68 -8.58 -1.17
C TYR A 163 15.48 -9.41 0.09
N ILE A 164 14.24 -9.83 0.34
CA ILE A 164 13.88 -10.73 1.46
C ILE A 164 14.43 -12.14 1.18
N ASN A 165 14.38 -12.55 -0.09
CA ASN A 165 14.87 -13.84 -0.58
C ASN A 165 15.37 -13.69 -2.03
N SER A 166 15.69 -14.79 -2.73
CA SER A 166 16.24 -14.73 -4.09
C SER A 166 15.28 -14.15 -5.16
N LEU A 167 14.01 -13.93 -4.83
CA LEU A 167 12.96 -13.55 -5.78
C LEU A 167 12.21 -12.27 -5.41
N GLN A 168 12.09 -11.95 -4.12
CA GLN A 168 11.25 -10.85 -3.64
C GLN A 168 12.10 -9.69 -3.12
N GLN A 169 11.91 -8.52 -3.73
CA GLN A 169 12.53 -7.28 -3.30
C GLN A 169 11.92 -6.83 -1.96
N GLU A 170 12.74 -6.32 -1.06
CA GLU A 170 12.30 -5.86 0.26
C GLU A 170 11.39 -4.63 0.13
N VAL A 171 10.32 -4.62 0.94
CA VAL A 171 9.48 -3.45 1.20
C VAL A 171 9.70 -3.02 2.65
N SER A 172 9.90 -1.72 2.86
CA SER A 172 10.22 -1.15 4.16
C SER A 172 9.64 0.26 4.29
N CYS A 173 9.77 0.84 5.49
CA CYS A 173 9.44 2.23 5.77
C CYS A 173 10.71 3.03 6.11
N HIS A 174 10.88 4.19 5.48
CA HIS A 174 12.02 5.08 5.76
C HIS A 174 11.66 6.57 5.64
N PHE A 175 12.53 7.42 6.18
CA PHE A 175 12.36 8.86 6.14
C PHE A 175 12.56 9.40 4.72
N GLY A 176 11.75 10.39 4.36
CA GLY A 176 11.85 11.11 3.09
C GLY A 176 10.96 10.54 1.98
N LYS A 177 10.69 11.39 0.99
CA LYS A 177 9.93 11.08 -0.22
C LYS A 177 10.90 11.14 -1.39
N ASP A 178 11.38 9.97 -1.81
CA ASP A 178 12.32 9.81 -2.91
C ASP A 178 11.80 8.81 -3.95
N ILE A 179 12.60 8.54 -4.98
CA ILE A 179 12.20 7.68 -6.10
C ILE A 179 11.78 6.26 -5.67
N ASN A 180 12.30 5.75 -4.56
CA ASN A 180 11.97 4.43 -4.03
C ASN A 180 10.64 4.41 -3.27
N GLY A 181 10.07 5.58 -2.96
CA GLY A 181 8.77 5.71 -2.31
C GLY A 181 7.61 5.90 -3.28
N PHE A 182 7.85 5.95 -4.59
CA PHE A 182 6.80 6.13 -5.58
C PHE A 182 6.12 4.81 -5.92
N TRP A 183 4.79 4.83 -5.81
CA TRP A 183 3.91 3.76 -6.23
C TRP A 183 2.90 4.26 -7.25
N ARG A 184 2.35 3.37 -8.06
CA ARG A 184 1.22 3.66 -8.95
C ARG A 184 0.32 2.44 -9.07
N VAL A 185 -0.90 2.61 -9.53
CA VAL A 185 -1.75 1.45 -9.81
C VAL A 185 -1.26 0.76 -11.08
N GLU A 186 -1.17 -0.56 -11.01
CA GLU A 186 -0.86 -1.38 -12.18
C GLU A 186 -2.11 -1.82 -12.91
N SER A 187 -3.07 -2.36 -12.16
CA SER A 187 -4.33 -2.85 -12.69
C SER A 187 -5.40 -2.77 -11.61
N MET A 188 -6.64 -2.60 -12.04
CA MET A 188 -7.83 -2.69 -11.20
C MET A 188 -8.65 -3.89 -11.69
N ALA A 189 -9.40 -4.52 -10.79
CA ALA A 189 -10.27 -5.66 -11.13
C ALA A 189 -11.56 -5.23 -11.84
#